data_AF-A0A6A5CC37-F1
#
_entry.id   AF-A0A6A5CC37-F1
#
_cell.length_a   1.000
_cell.length_b   1.000
_cell.length_c   1.000
_cell.angle_alpha   90.00
_cell.angle_beta   90.00
_cell.angle_gamma   90.00
#
_symmetry.space_group_name_H-M   'P 1'
#
loop_
_entity.id
_entity.type
_entity.pdbx_description
1 polymer ?
#
loop_
_entity_poly.entity_id
_entity_poly.type
_entity_poly.pdbx_seq_one_letter_code
_entity_poly.pdbx_strand_id
1 'polypeptide(L)'
;MKTQLVFCSAIAVLFFLCQFTLAIDVNTSLYPKLAVCKRKIEIVRELQTIRFVTKAGCIDRRNATAIGAFADLEFFASIAKFPMLGMNAKTVVTPPQSGKPITVVVGNAFGFDEVIEYRETNGKEGFQPGNDTLVRSVRLGQVNWKVDSLTRTPLNDANTSYVYQAVVSATVPNFCSIKISAMVTSDAVTFTSPKMVNRTGVVQVLNPSTLKVSMEVNGITYTADDSLVAFGTIVAFRGNRRDKPIQPSNEEKPDDATDDQTVNQFDDDVSSQLGGNNVASVPRGFFSFQNFISRWNTSAPTVITRGKFVQSPMVPFQPSQDGESTLRDRVDSNAALVRFYMAITERVDSFVWDPSTGSSEDSSYLSNSAARNGATGFVASLIVALVALIAFLF
;
A
#
# COMPACT_ATOMS: atom_id res chain seq x y z
N MET A 1 -50.25 -18.58 -18.19
CA MET A 1 -49.55 -17.29 -18.04
C MET A 1 -48.93 -17.05 -16.65
N LYS A 2 -49.46 -17.59 -15.54
CA LYS A 2 -48.85 -17.36 -14.19
C LYS A 2 -47.52 -18.10 -13.93
N THR A 3 -47.24 -19.19 -14.65
CA THR A 3 -46.02 -20.00 -14.48
C THR A 3 -44.76 -19.44 -15.15
N GLN A 4 -44.89 -18.60 -16.19
CA GLN A 4 -43.73 -17.97 -16.85
C GLN A 4 -43.16 -16.77 -16.07
N LEU A 5 -44.00 -16.08 -15.28
CA LEU A 5 -43.56 -14.92 -14.49
C LEU A 5 -42.67 -15.33 -13.29
N VAL A 6 -42.93 -16.51 -12.72
CA VAL A 6 -42.16 -17.04 -11.58
C VAL A 6 -40.76 -17.49 -12.03
N PHE A 7 -40.64 -18.07 -13.23
CA PHE A 7 -39.35 -18.50 -13.79
C PHE A 7 -38.44 -17.33 -14.15
N CYS A 8 -38.96 -16.24 -14.72
CA CYS A 8 -38.16 -15.04 -15.01
C CYS A 8 -37.68 -14.35 -13.73
N SER A 9 -38.49 -14.37 -12.66
CA SER A 9 -38.13 -13.77 -11.37
C SER A 9 -37.05 -14.58 -10.63
N ALA A 10 -37.09 -15.92 -10.71
CA ALA A 10 -36.08 -16.79 -10.12
C ALA A 10 -34.72 -16.70 -10.85
N ILE A 11 -34.71 -16.55 -12.18
CA ILE A 11 -33.47 -16.33 -12.95
C ILE A 11 -32.90 -14.94 -12.67
N ALA A 12 -33.75 -13.91 -12.50
CA ALA A 12 -33.29 -12.58 -12.11
C ALA A 12 -32.69 -12.55 -10.69
N VAL A 13 -33.24 -13.33 -9.74
CA VAL A 13 -32.67 -13.48 -8.39
C VAL A 13 -31.37 -14.30 -8.41
N LEU A 14 -31.24 -15.31 -9.28
CA LEU A 14 -29.97 -16.01 -9.50
C LEU A 14 -28.90 -15.11 -10.15
N PHE A 15 -29.30 -14.22 -11.08
CA PHE A 15 -28.40 -13.22 -11.67
C PHE A 15 -28.03 -12.09 -10.70
N PHE A 16 -28.90 -11.75 -9.74
CA PHE A 16 -28.59 -10.82 -8.66
C PHE A 16 -27.74 -11.44 -7.54
N LEU A 17 -27.84 -12.76 -7.31
CA LEU A 17 -26.94 -13.48 -6.40
C LEU A 17 -25.58 -13.82 -7.04
N CYS A 18 -25.46 -13.70 -8.37
CA CYS A 18 -24.19 -13.70 -9.10
C CYS A 18 -23.57 -12.29 -9.23
N GLN A 19 -24.02 -11.31 -8.45
CA GLN A 19 -23.35 -10.02 -8.31
C GLN A 19 -22.07 -10.21 -7.48
N PHE A 20 -20.95 -10.40 -8.19
CA PHE A 20 -19.59 -10.11 -7.75
C PHE A 20 -19.22 -10.61 -6.35
N THR A 21 -19.16 -11.93 -6.14
CA THR A 21 -18.03 -12.46 -5.38
C THR A 21 -16.78 -12.34 -6.24
N LEU A 22 -16.27 -11.11 -6.40
CA LEU A 22 -14.84 -10.90 -6.63
C LEU A 22 -14.17 -11.45 -5.38
N ALA A 23 -13.93 -12.76 -5.35
CA ALA A 23 -13.25 -13.43 -4.27
C ALA A 23 -11.99 -12.61 -3.98
N ILE A 24 -11.92 -12.12 -2.75
CA ILE A 24 -10.75 -11.39 -2.29
C ILE A 24 -9.60 -12.40 -2.40
N ASP A 25 -8.62 -12.14 -3.28
CA ASP A 25 -7.42 -12.97 -3.46
C ASP A 25 -6.51 -12.94 -2.19
N VAL A 26 -6.99 -12.37 -1.08
CA VAL A 26 -6.29 -12.16 0.18
C VAL A 26 -7.24 -12.49 1.34
N ASN A 27 -6.89 -13.50 2.14
CA ASN A 27 -7.58 -13.78 3.39
C ASN A 27 -6.91 -12.99 4.52
N THR A 28 -7.71 -12.34 5.36
CA THR A 28 -7.21 -11.51 6.46
C THR A 28 -7.83 -11.93 7.80
N SER A 29 -7.03 -11.93 8.86
CA SER A 29 -7.49 -12.13 10.24
C SER A 29 -6.72 -11.24 11.21
N LEU A 30 -7.31 -10.95 12.37
CA LEU A 30 -6.64 -10.13 13.39
C LEU A 30 -5.33 -10.76 13.85
N TYR A 31 -4.28 -9.95 13.93
CA TYR A 31 -2.97 -10.39 14.40
C TYR A 31 -2.95 -10.41 15.95
N PRO A 32 -2.67 -11.55 16.60
CA PRO A 32 -2.99 -11.75 18.03
C PRO A 32 -1.99 -11.13 19.02
N LYS A 33 -0.81 -10.66 18.58
CA LYS A 33 0.33 -10.35 19.47
C LYS A 33 0.69 -8.87 19.62
N LEU A 34 0.04 -7.94 18.91
CA LEU A 34 0.40 -6.52 19.00
C LEU A 34 -0.77 -5.67 19.48
N ALA A 35 -0.54 -4.91 20.55
CA ALA A 35 -1.33 -3.71 20.83
C ALA A 35 -0.86 -2.59 19.90
N VAL A 36 -1.15 -2.71 18.60
CA VAL A 36 -0.89 -1.62 17.64
C VAL A 36 -1.93 -0.52 17.84
N CYS A 37 -1.55 0.72 17.55
CA CYS A 37 -2.47 1.84 17.50
C CYS A 37 -3.57 1.59 16.47
N LYS A 38 -4.77 1.18 16.91
CA LYS A 38 -5.93 1.09 16.02
C LYS A 38 -6.18 2.45 15.36
N ARG A 39 -6.61 2.44 14.10
CA ARG A 39 -6.90 3.66 13.35
C ARG A 39 -8.35 3.69 12.89
N LYS A 40 -8.99 4.84 13.02
CA LYS A 40 -10.30 5.10 12.38
C LYS A 40 -10.04 5.43 10.92
N ILE A 41 -10.76 4.79 10.00
CA ILE A 41 -10.60 5.00 8.54
C ILE A 41 -11.86 5.66 7.98
N GLU A 42 -11.65 6.75 7.26
CA GLU A 42 -12.67 7.46 6.49
C GLU A 42 -12.28 7.37 5.00
N ILE A 43 -13.26 7.08 4.14
CA ILE A 43 -13.02 6.95 2.70
C ILE A 43 -13.61 8.16 1.98
N VAL A 44 -12.80 8.77 1.12
CA VAL A 44 -13.25 9.77 0.15
C VAL A 44 -13.04 9.21 -1.25
N ARG A 45 -14.13 9.09 -2.02
CA ARG A 45 -14.09 8.59 -3.40
C ARG A 45 -14.45 9.70 -4.37
N GLU A 46 -13.53 9.94 -5.30
CA GLU A 46 -13.72 10.76 -6.50
C GLU A 46 -13.67 9.85 -7.74
N LEU A 47 -13.99 10.40 -8.91
CA LEU A 47 -14.12 9.62 -10.15
C LEU A 47 -12.87 8.75 -10.45
N GLN A 48 -11.68 9.30 -10.22
CA GLN A 48 -10.39 8.69 -10.56
C GLN A 48 -9.43 8.62 -9.37
N THR A 49 -9.90 8.92 -8.16
CA THR A 49 -9.07 8.95 -6.94
C THR A 49 -9.84 8.38 -5.76
N ILE A 50 -9.19 7.50 -5.01
CA ILE A 50 -9.67 6.98 -3.74
C ILE A 50 -8.69 7.41 -2.66
N ARG A 51 -9.21 7.98 -1.58
CA ARG A 51 -8.44 8.38 -0.41
C ARG A 51 -8.94 7.66 0.83
N PHE A 52 -8.01 7.08 1.58
CA PHE A 52 -8.23 6.50 2.90
C PHE A 52 -7.59 7.43 3.93
N VAL A 53 -8.41 8.24 4.59
CA VAL A 53 -7.97 9.12 5.67
C VAL A 53 -8.06 8.33 6.97
N THR A 54 -6.91 8.07 7.57
CA THR A 54 -6.80 7.24 8.77
C THR A 54 -6.31 8.10 9.94
N LYS A 55 -7.03 8.04 11.06
CA LYS A 55 -6.70 8.79 12.29
C LYS A 55 -6.32 7.82 13.40
N ALA A 56 -5.22 8.09 14.08
CA ALA A 56 -4.77 7.30 15.21
C ALA A 56 -5.81 7.31 16.34
N GLY A 57 -6.17 6.13 16.85
CA GLY A 57 -7.01 5.98 18.04
C GLY A 57 -6.22 6.06 19.36
N CYS A 58 -4.90 5.92 19.30
CA CYS A 58 -4.01 6.09 20.45
C CYS A 58 -3.45 7.52 20.47
N ILE A 59 -3.61 8.23 21.58
CA ILE A 59 -3.14 9.61 21.71
C ILE A 59 -2.32 9.73 23.00
N ASP A 60 -1.10 10.26 22.88
CA ASP A 60 -0.31 10.73 24.01
C ASP A 60 -1.01 11.97 24.58
N ARG A 61 -1.69 11.81 25.73
CA ARG A 61 -2.40 12.91 26.38
C ARG A 61 -1.49 14.08 26.77
N ARG A 62 -0.17 13.88 26.88
CA ARG A 62 0.78 14.93 27.24
C ARG A 62 1.14 15.81 26.05
N ASN A 63 1.25 15.20 24.86
CA ASN A 63 1.74 15.86 23.66
C ASN A 63 0.68 16.03 22.57
N ALA A 64 -0.53 15.48 22.78
CA ALA A 64 -1.62 15.43 21.79
C ALA A 64 -1.20 14.79 20.45
N THR A 65 -0.18 13.95 20.45
CA THR A 65 0.35 13.23 19.29
C THR A 65 0.00 11.75 19.35
N ALA A 66 0.02 11.05 18.22
CA ALA A 66 -0.12 9.60 18.24
C ALA A 66 1.15 8.96 18.82
N ILE A 67 0.97 8.01 19.75
CA ILE A 67 2.08 7.32 20.40
C ILE A 67 2.76 6.41 19.37
N GLY A 68 4.02 6.71 19.02
CA GLY A 68 4.83 5.86 18.12
C GLY A 68 4.43 5.89 16.64
N ALA A 69 3.49 6.74 16.24
CA ALA A 69 2.93 6.77 14.89
C ALA A 69 2.52 8.21 14.48
N PHE A 70 2.13 8.39 13.23
CA PHE A 70 1.51 9.63 12.77
C PHE A 70 0.08 9.79 13.29
N ALA A 71 -0.29 11.02 13.66
CA ALA A 71 -1.65 11.35 14.12
C ALA A 71 -2.67 11.10 13.01
N ASP A 72 -2.41 11.66 11.82
CA ASP A 72 -3.22 11.48 10.63
C ASP A 72 -2.37 10.93 9.48
N LEU A 73 -2.91 9.94 8.76
CA LEU A 73 -2.32 9.37 7.55
C LEU A 73 -3.39 9.32 6.47
N GLU A 74 -3.16 9.97 5.35
CA GLU A 74 -3.93 9.82 4.12
C GLU A 74 -3.19 8.87 3.19
N PHE A 75 -3.79 7.72 2.90
CA PHE A 75 -3.37 6.92 1.75
C PHE A 75 -4.22 7.30 0.56
N PHE A 76 -3.61 7.40 -0.62
CA PHE A 76 -4.34 7.64 -1.85
C PHE A 76 -3.96 6.64 -2.93
N ALA A 77 -4.94 6.32 -3.77
CA ALA A 77 -4.76 5.63 -5.03
C ALA A 77 -5.46 6.46 -6.10
N SER A 78 -4.74 6.83 -7.16
CA SER A 78 -5.27 7.65 -8.26
C SER A 78 -4.91 7.03 -9.59
N ILE A 79 -5.85 7.11 -10.52
CA ILE A 79 -5.70 6.72 -11.93
C ILE A 79 -5.96 7.92 -12.87
N ALA A 80 -5.96 9.15 -12.32
CA ALA A 80 -6.35 10.33 -13.07
C ALA A 80 -5.35 10.73 -14.16
N LYS A 81 -4.07 10.38 -13.97
CA LYS A 81 -2.99 10.62 -14.92
C LYS A 81 -2.32 9.33 -15.33
N PHE A 82 -1.91 8.54 -14.35
CA PHE A 82 -1.45 7.15 -14.43
C PHE A 82 -1.67 6.53 -13.04
N PRO A 83 -1.48 5.22 -12.84
CA PRO A 83 -1.61 4.61 -11.53
C PRO A 83 -0.58 5.14 -10.56
N MET A 84 -1.05 5.89 -9.58
CA MET A 84 -0.26 6.49 -8.51
C MET A 84 -0.83 6.06 -7.17
N LEU A 85 0.05 5.63 -6.26
CA LEU A 85 -0.30 5.26 -4.90
C LEU A 85 0.63 5.99 -3.94
N GLY A 86 0.14 6.38 -2.78
CA GLY A 86 0.99 7.10 -1.85
C GLY A 86 0.39 7.28 -0.48
N MET A 87 1.21 7.87 0.37
CA MET A 87 0.90 8.25 1.73
C MET A 87 1.29 9.70 1.94
N ASN A 88 0.39 10.46 2.56
CA ASN A 88 0.65 11.75 3.17
C ASN A 88 0.32 11.66 4.64
N ALA A 89 1.24 12.11 5.48
CA ALA A 89 1.20 11.96 6.91
C ALA A 89 1.32 13.33 7.56
N LYS A 90 0.58 13.54 8.64
CA LYS A 90 0.68 14.76 9.46
C LYS A 90 1.00 14.36 10.90
N THR A 91 2.01 15.02 11.44
CA THR A 91 2.29 15.01 12.87
C THR A 91 2.42 16.44 13.39
N VAL A 92 2.32 16.60 14.70
CA VAL A 92 2.57 17.86 15.38
C VAL A 92 3.81 17.67 16.25
N VAL A 93 4.80 18.52 16.07
CA VAL A 93 6.02 18.53 16.89
C VAL A 93 6.15 19.89 17.54
N THR A 94 6.60 19.92 18.79
CA THR A 94 6.88 21.16 19.50
C THR A 94 8.39 21.33 19.57
N PRO A 95 9.01 22.19 18.75
CA PRO A 95 10.45 22.40 18.80
C PRO A 95 10.87 22.92 20.18
N PRO A 96 12.00 22.45 20.74
CA PRO A 96 12.49 22.87 22.05
C PRO A 96 12.71 24.39 22.16
N GLN A 97 13.03 25.05 21.03
CA GLN A 97 13.39 26.46 20.97
C GLN A 97 12.19 27.40 20.89
N SER A 98 11.12 27.02 20.19
CA SER A 98 9.95 27.88 20.01
C SER A 98 8.87 27.67 21.07
N GLY A 99 8.83 26.47 21.68
CA GLY A 99 7.76 26.05 22.58
C GLY A 99 6.36 26.03 21.95
N LYS A 100 6.25 26.30 20.64
CA LYS A 100 4.99 26.34 19.88
C LYS A 100 4.85 25.10 19.02
N PRO A 101 3.70 24.41 19.02
CA PRO A 101 3.46 23.29 18.14
C PRO A 101 3.53 23.70 16.66
N ILE A 102 4.23 22.91 15.85
CA ILE A 102 4.34 23.03 14.40
C ILE A 102 3.82 21.74 13.77
N THR A 103 2.96 21.86 12.77
CA THR A 103 2.52 20.72 11.95
C THR A 103 3.58 20.38 10.93
N VAL A 104 4.05 19.13 10.96
CA VAL A 104 4.98 18.59 9.97
C VAL A 104 4.24 17.62 9.07
N VAL A 105 4.45 17.79 7.77
CA VAL A 105 3.93 16.89 6.73
C VAL A 105 5.08 16.04 6.20
N VAL A 106 4.88 14.73 6.26
CA VAL A 106 5.77 13.72 5.65
C VAL A 106 4.95 13.00 4.60
N GLY A 107 5.57 12.61 3.50
CA GLY A 107 4.86 11.86 2.49
C GLY A 107 5.81 11.18 1.53
N ASN A 108 5.30 10.13 0.93
CA ASN A 108 5.95 9.46 -0.16
C ASN A 108 4.88 8.83 -1.05
N ALA A 109 5.15 8.77 -2.34
CA ALA A 109 4.26 8.23 -3.33
C ALA A 109 5.07 7.50 -4.38
N PHE A 110 4.45 6.56 -5.05
CA PHE A 110 5.02 5.91 -6.20
C PHE A 110 3.95 5.73 -7.28
N GLY A 111 4.37 5.46 -8.50
CA GLY A 111 3.44 5.09 -9.55
C GLY A 111 4.12 4.40 -10.70
N PHE A 112 3.29 3.79 -11.53
CA PHE A 112 3.71 2.98 -12.67
C PHE A 112 3.45 3.78 -13.93
N ASP A 113 4.49 4.26 -14.59
CA ASP A 113 4.37 5.21 -15.69
C ASP A 113 4.47 4.55 -17.06
N GLU A 114 5.18 3.43 -17.17
CA GLU A 114 5.30 2.67 -18.41
C GLU A 114 5.45 1.17 -18.21
N VAL A 115 5.00 0.40 -19.21
CA VAL A 115 5.31 -1.01 -19.39
C VAL A 115 6.12 -1.16 -20.67
N ILE A 116 7.22 -1.90 -20.60
CA ILE A 116 8.23 -2.00 -21.64
C ILE A 116 8.43 -3.47 -21.98
N GLU A 117 8.51 -3.77 -23.27
CA GLU A 117 9.15 -4.98 -23.78
C GLU A 117 10.53 -4.62 -24.31
N TYR A 118 11.56 -5.35 -23.88
CA TYR A 118 12.95 -5.08 -24.21
C TYR A 118 13.73 -6.34 -24.53
N ARG A 119 14.89 -6.20 -25.17
CA ARG A 119 15.90 -7.25 -25.36
C ARG A 119 17.19 -6.84 -24.71
N GLU A 120 17.74 -7.72 -23.89
CA GLU A 120 19.06 -7.55 -23.28
C GLU A 120 20.14 -7.60 -24.36
N THR A 121 21.11 -6.70 -24.29
CA THR A 121 22.17 -6.58 -25.33
C THR A 121 23.59 -6.81 -24.82
N ASN A 122 23.81 -6.72 -23.51
CA ASN A 122 25.14 -6.68 -22.91
C ASN A 122 25.38 -7.79 -21.86
N GLY A 123 24.50 -8.79 -21.80
CA GLY A 123 24.58 -9.87 -20.81
C GLY A 123 24.42 -9.42 -19.35
N LYS A 124 24.03 -8.16 -19.11
CA LYS A 124 23.64 -7.67 -17.80
C LYS A 124 22.15 -7.91 -17.63
N GLU A 125 21.82 -8.66 -16.61
CA GLU A 125 20.45 -9.04 -16.33
C GLU A 125 19.58 -7.84 -15.90
N GLY A 126 18.36 -7.79 -16.43
CA GLY A 126 17.36 -6.76 -16.18
C GLY A 126 17.55 -5.53 -17.06
N PHE A 127 16.44 -4.83 -17.35
CA PHE A 127 16.43 -3.70 -18.27
C PHE A 127 17.41 -2.58 -17.89
N GLN A 128 18.29 -2.24 -18.83
CA GLN A 128 19.27 -1.16 -18.76
C GLN A 128 18.88 -0.03 -19.73
N PRO A 129 18.21 1.03 -19.25
CA PRO A 129 17.80 2.16 -20.08
C PRO A 129 18.98 2.75 -20.85
N GLY A 130 18.80 2.97 -22.15
CA GLY A 130 19.82 3.54 -23.05
C GLY A 130 20.85 2.53 -23.58
N ASN A 131 20.90 1.31 -23.05
CA ASN A 131 21.75 0.24 -23.55
C ASN A 131 20.94 -0.85 -24.26
N ASP A 132 19.85 -1.31 -23.63
CA ASP A 132 19.03 -2.38 -24.17
C ASP A 132 18.14 -1.93 -25.31
N THR A 133 17.77 -2.89 -26.17
CA THR A 133 16.89 -2.62 -27.30
C THR A 133 15.44 -2.59 -26.83
N LEU A 134 14.77 -1.46 -27.02
CA LEU A 134 13.36 -1.32 -26.74
C LEU A 134 12.55 -1.89 -27.91
N VAL A 135 11.75 -2.93 -27.64
CA VAL A 135 10.86 -3.55 -28.63
C VAL A 135 9.54 -2.79 -28.67
N ARG A 136 8.95 -2.53 -27.51
CA ARG A 136 7.76 -1.69 -27.36
C ARG A 136 7.76 -1.00 -25.99
N SER A 137 7.18 0.19 -25.91
CA SER A 137 6.87 0.85 -24.64
C SER A 137 5.48 1.45 -24.72
N VAL A 138 4.71 1.26 -23.65
CA VAL A 138 3.40 1.86 -23.50
C VAL A 138 3.37 2.67 -22.21
N ARG A 139 3.10 3.97 -22.34
CA ARG A 139 2.87 4.87 -21.21
C ARG A 139 1.53 4.54 -20.57
N LEU A 140 1.54 4.15 -19.30
CA LEU A 140 0.33 3.73 -18.59
C LEU A 140 -0.64 4.88 -18.35
N GLY A 141 -0.19 6.13 -18.46
CA GLY A 141 -1.07 7.29 -18.43
C GLY A 141 -1.89 7.55 -19.70
N GLN A 142 -1.58 6.84 -20.79
CA GLN A 142 -2.37 6.88 -22.03
C GLN A 142 -3.39 5.73 -22.10
N VAL A 143 -3.40 4.86 -21.09
CA VAL A 143 -4.29 3.70 -21.02
C VAL A 143 -5.55 4.07 -20.22
N ASN A 144 -6.70 3.56 -20.65
CA ASN A 144 -7.95 3.77 -19.93
C ASN A 144 -8.00 2.87 -18.69
N TRP A 145 -7.92 3.49 -17.51
CA TRP A 145 -8.08 2.83 -16.23
C TRP A 145 -9.51 2.89 -15.74
N LYS A 146 -9.93 1.85 -15.03
CA LYS A 146 -11.23 1.78 -14.35
C LYS A 146 -11.07 1.39 -12.90
N VAL A 147 -11.96 1.91 -12.06
CA VAL A 147 -12.14 1.43 -10.68
C VAL A 147 -13.10 0.25 -10.73
N ASP A 148 -12.60 -0.96 -10.44
CA ASP A 148 -13.40 -2.18 -10.46
C ASP A 148 -14.21 -2.33 -9.17
N SER A 149 -13.57 -2.12 -8.02
CA SER A 149 -14.23 -2.30 -6.72
C SER A 149 -13.60 -1.46 -5.62
N LEU A 150 -14.42 -1.19 -4.60
CA LEU A 150 -14.00 -0.66 -3.31
C LEU A 150 -14.77 -1.46 -2.26
N THR A 151 -14.08 -2.33 -1.55
CA THR A 151 -14.67 -3.26 -0.59
C THR A 151 -14.26 -2.88 0.84
N ARG A 152 -15.15 -3.21 1.78
CA ARG A 152 -14.93 -3.10 3.21
C ARG A 152 -15.27 -4.44 3.85
N THR A 153 -14.28 -5.08 4.45
CA THR A 153 -14.42 -6.39 5.07
C THR A 153 -14.24 -6.25 6.59
N PRO A 154 -15.24 -6.60 7.41
CA PRO A 154 -15.08 -6.64 8.85
C PRO A 154 -14.12 -7.76 9.27
N LEU A 155 -13.26 -7.47 10.25
CA LEU A 155 -12.28 -8.41 10.81
C LEU A 155 -12.77 -9.13 12.07
N ASN A 156 -13.89 -8.69 12.62
CA ASN A 156 -14.53 -9.28 13.79
C ASN A 156 -16.05 -9.04 13.75
N ASP A 157 -16.78 -9.91 14.44
CA ASP A 157 -18.25 -9.85 14.51
C ASP A 157 -18.75 -8.57 15.19
N ALA A 158 -17.92 -7.98 16.06
CA ALA A 158 -18.21 -6.72 16.73
C ALA A 158 -18.14 -5.49 15.79
N ASN A 159 -17.72 -5.66 14.52
CA ASN A 159 -17.59 -4.56 13.55
C ASN A 159 -16.79 -3.37 14.11
N THR A 160 -15.68 -3.66 14.80
CA THR A 160 -14.78 -2.62 15.34
C THR A 160 -13.47 -2.53 14.58
N SER A 161 -13.21 -3.47 13.67
CA SER A 161 -11.99 -3.52 12.87
C SER A 161 -12.31 -3.96 11.44
N TYR A 162 -11.64 -3.35 10.47
CA TYR A 162 -11.96 -3.45 9.06
C TYR A 162 -10.70 -3.46 8.19
N VAL A 163 -10.79 -4.19 7.09
CA VAL A 163 -9.89 -4.06 5.94
C VAL A 163 -10.65 -3.37 4.83
N TYR A 164 -10.03 -2.37 4.22
CA TYR A 164 -10.54 -1.74 3.01
C TYR A 164 -9.62 -2.06 1.85
N GLN A 165 -10.22 -2.39 0.70
CA GLN A 165 -9.49 -2.70 -0.51
C GLN A 165 -10.08 -1.93 -1.69
N ALA A 166 -9.23 -1.22 -2.42
CA ALA A 166 -9.57 -0.63 -3.71
C ALA A 166 -8.90 -1.43 -4.82
N VAL A 167 -9.63 -1.73 -5.89
CA VAL A 167 -9.12 -2.42 -7.06
C VAL A 167 -9.35 -1.57 -8.29
N VAL A 168 -8.29 -1.36 -9.06
CA VAL A 168 -8.32 -0.70 -10.37
C VAL A 168 -7.69 -1.60 -11.41
N SER A 169 -8.14 -1.48 -12.65
CA SER A 169 -7.52 -2.22 -13.75
C SER A 169 -7.52 -1.45 -15.06
N ALA A 170 -6.69 -1.93 -15.97
CA ALA A 170 -6.55 -1.45 -17.32
C ALA A 170 -6.18 -2.61 -18.25
N THR A 171 -6.59 -2.49 -19.51
CA THR A 171 -6.11 -3.37 -20.58
C THR A 171 -5.17 -2.56 -21.47
N VAL A 172 -3.93 -3.02 -21.61
CA VAL A 172 -2.96 -2.50 -22.56
C VAL A 172 -3.14 -3.27 -23.87
N PRO A 173 -3.68 -2.64 -24.93
CA PRO A 173 -4.03 -3.36 -26.16
C PRO A 173 -2.84 -4.11 -26.75
N ASN A 174 -3.06 -5.36 -27.13
CA ASN A 174 -2.05 -6.26 -27.71
C ASN A 174 -0.80 -6.47 -26.84
N PHE A 175 -0.87 -6.19 -25.54
CA PHE A 175 0.26 -6.40 -24.64
C PHE A 175 -0.12 -7.18 -23.39
N CYS A 176 -0.94 -6.64 -22.50
CA CYS A 176 -1.31 -7.31 -21.25
C CYS A 176 -2.53 -6.64 -20.61
N SER A 177 -3.08 -7.24 -19.55
CA SER A 177 -3.98 -6.57 -18.62
C SER A 177 -3.27 -6.35 -17.27
N ILE A 178 -3.55 -5.23 -16.62
CA ILE A 178 -2.94 -4.84 -15.36
C ILE A 178 -4.06 -4.58 -14.36
N LYS A 179 -3.96 -5.19 -13.18
CA LYS A 179 -4.85 -4.98 -12.03
C LYS A 179 -4.01 -4.56 -10.84
N ILE A 180 -4.35 -3.44 -10.22
CA ILE A 180 -3.70 -2.94 -9.02
C ILE A 180 -4.71 -3.00 -7.88
N SER A 181 -4.34 -3.67 -6.80
CA SER A 181 -5.15 -3.76 -5.57
C SER A 181 -4.41 -3.07 -4.44
N ALA A 182 -5.08 -2.11 -3.79
CA ALA A 182 -4.51 -1.34 -2.68
C ALA A 182 -5.34 -1.61 -1.41
N MET A 183 -4.67 -1.98 -0.32
CA MET A 183 -5.30 -2.44 0.91
C MET A 183 -4.79 -1.64 2.12
N VAL A 184 -5.72 -1.18 2.96
CA VAL A 184 -5.45 -0.56 4.26
C VAL A 184 -6.29 -1.24 5.34
N THR A 185 -5.80 -1.22 6.58
CA THR A 185 -6.46 -1.89 7.70
C THR A 185 -6.58 -0.95 8.89
N SER A 186 -7.67 -1.06 9.65
CA SER A 186 -7.85 -0.30 10.89
C SER A 186 -7.05 -0.86 12.08
N ASP A 187 -6.61 -2.11 11.97
CA ASP A 187 -5.91 -2.87 13.02
C ASP A 187 -4.79 -3.73 12.42
N ALA A 188 -3.88 -4.25 13.24
CA ALA A 188 -2.88 -5.18 12.75
C ALA A 188 -3.55 -6.50 12.31
N VAL A 189 -3.23 -6.94 11.10
CA VAL A 189 -3.80 -8.18 10.53
C VAL A 189 -2.70 -9.09 10.02
N THR A 190 -2.92 -10.39 10.14
CA THR A 190 -2.25 -11.36 9.28
C THR A 190 -2.99 -11.43 7.96
N PHE A 191 -2.25 -11.57 6.86
CA PHE A 191 -2.85 -11.84 5.57
C PHE A 191 -2.18 -13.02 4.87
N THR A 192 -2.96 -13.77 4.10
CA THR A 192 -2.47 -14.85 3.24
C THR A 192 -3.09 -14.71 1.86
N SER A 193 -2.35 -15.11 0.83
CA SER A 193 -2.83 -15.09 -0.55
C SER A 193 -2.29 -16.31 -1.28
N PRO A 194 -3.09 -16.97 -2.13
CA PRO A 194 -2.57 -18.01 -3.01
C PRO A 194 -1.60 -17.43 -4.06
N LYS A 195 -1.74 -16.14 -4.40
CA LYS A 195 -0.95 -15.47 -5.45
C LYS A 195 0.26 -14.71 -4.93
N MET A 196 0.24 -14.21 -3.70
CA MET A 196 1.45 -13.61 -3.11
C MET A 196 2.20 -14.73 -2.39
N VAL A 197 3.26 -15.26 -3.00
CA VAL A 197 4.05 -16.35 -2.42
C VAL A 197 4.60 -15.85 -1.08
N ASN A 198 4.25 -16.53 0.00
CA ASN A 198 4.82 -16.29 1.30
C ASN A 198 6.02 -17.22 1.53
N ARG A 199 6.96 -16.78 2.35
CA ARG A 199 8.00 -17.68 2.85
C ARG A 199 7.38 -18.71 3.79
N THR A 200 7.71 -19.98 3.60
CA THR A 200 7.30 -21.05 4.52
C THR A 200 7.74 -20.72 5.94
N GLY A 201 6.81 -20.77 6.89
CA GLY A 201 7.09 -20.47 8.31
C GLY A 201 7.16 -18.99 8.67
N VAL A 202 6.94 -18.07 7.72
CA VAL A 202 6.89 -16.62 7.99
C VAL A 202 5.45 -16.13 7.96
N VAL A 203 5.05 -15.42 9.00
CA VAL A 203 3.73 -14.79 9.09
C VAL A 203 3.80 -13.38 8.49
N GLN A 204 2.98 -13.12 7.47
CA GLN A 204 2.87 -11.81 6.85
C GLN A 204 1.92 -10.92 7.68
N VAL A 205 2.39 -9.76 8.11
CA VAL A 205 1.67 -8.85 9.01
C VAL A 205 1.50 -7.49 8.35
N LEU A 206 0.26 -7.01 8.24
CA LEU A 206 -0.04 -5.66 7.77
C LEU A 206 -0.43 -4.77 8.95
N ASN A 207 0.29 -3.66 9.13
CA ASN A 207 -0.02 -2.65 10.13
C ASN A 207 -0.99 -1.57 9.58
N PRO A 208 -1.75 -0.88 10.46
CA PRO A 208 -2.66 0.19 10.05
C PRO A 208 -2.01 1.41 9.38
N SER A 209 -0.69 1.57 9.54
CA SER A 209 0.14 2.62 8.95
C SER A 209 0.73 2.25 7.59
N THR A 210 0.23 1.19 6.95
CA THR A 210 0.73 0.73 5.67
C THR A 210 -0.39 0.61 4.63
N LEU A 211 -0.08 1.03 3.42
CA LEU A 211 -0.80 0.72 2.19
C LEU A 211 -0.12 -0.46 1.51
N LYS A 212 -0.74 -1.63 1.58
CA LYS A 212 -0.30 -2.83 0.88
C LYS A 212 -0.79 -2.76 -0.56
N VAL A 213 0.09 -2.94 -1.54
CA VAL A 213 -0.28 -2.89 -2.96
C VAL A 213 0.14 -4.17 -3.65
N SER A 214 -0.73 -4.73 -4.48
CA SER A 214 -0.36 -5.79 -5.41
C SER A 214 -0.65 -5.35 -6.83
N MET A 215 0.33 -5.51 -7.71
CA MET A 215 0.21 -5.34 -9.15
C MET A 215 0.18 -6.72 -9.79
N GLU A 216 -0.99 -7.11 -10.29
CA GLU A 216 -1.20 -8.32 -11.06
C GLU A 216 -1.20 -7.97 -12.55
N VAL A 217 -0.35 -8.64 -13.32
CA VAL A 217 -0.24 -8.51 -14.77
C VAL A 217 -0.59 -9.84 -15.40
N ASN A 218 -1.55 -9.83 -16.32
CA ASN A 218 -2.13 -11.04 -16.90
C ASN A 218 -2.08 -11.01 -18.42
N GLY A 219 -1.82 -12.18 -19.01
CA GLY A 219 -1.91 -12.41 -20.45
C GLY A 219 -0.89 -11.58 -21.24
N ILE A 220 0.37 -11.62 -20.84
CA ILE A 220 1.46 -10.93 -21.53
C ILE A 220 1.68 -11.57 -22.90
N THR A 221 1.55 -10.76 -23.95
CA THR A 221 1.82 -11.15 -25.33
C THR A 221 3.13 -10.52 -25.76
N TYR A 222 4.15 -11.33 -26.04
CA TYR A 222 5.45 -10.92 -26.59
C TYR A 222 5.37 -10.78 -28.12
N THR A 223 6.07 -9.81 -28.70
CA THR A 223 6.12 -9.59 -30.17
C THR A 223 7.48 -9.92 -30.76
N ALA A 224 8.49 -10.09 -29.90
CA ALA A 224 9.79 -10.66 -30.23
C ALA A 224 9.92 -12.04 -29.54
N ASP A 225 10.87 -12.90 -29.96
CA ASP A 225 11.05 -14.26 -29.43
C ASP A 225 11.95 -14.35 -28.20
N ASP A 226 12.81 -13.36 -28.00
CA ASP A 226 13.85 -13.27 -26.97
C ASP A 226 13.67 -12.03 -26.07
N SER A 227 12.55 -11.32 -26.23
CA SER A 227 12.21 -10.17 -25.41
C SER A 227 11.68 -10.54 -24.02
N LEU A 228 11.81 -9.59 -23.09
CA LEU A 228 11.41 -9.62 -21.70
C LEU A 228 10.55 -8.39 -21.38
N VAL A 229 9.95 -8.35 -20.19
CA VAL A 229 9.10 -7.23 -19.74
C VAL A 229 9.72 -6.48 -18.56
N ALA A 230 9.62 -5.16 -18.58
CA ALA A 230 9.96 -4.28 -17.47
C ALA A 230 8.88 -3.22 -17.23
N PHE A 231 8.81 -2.72 -15.99
CA PHE A 231 7.89 -1.67 -15.57
C PHE A 231 8.69 -0.45 -15.12
N GLY A 232 8.37 0.71 -15.68
CA GLY A 232 8.82 1.99 -15.14
C GLY A 232 8.08 2.28 -13.84
N THR A 233 8.85 2.55 -12.79
CA THR A 233 8.31 2.98 -11.50
C THR A 233 8.96 4.30 -11.12
N ILE A 234 8.13 5.29 -10.82
CA ILE A 234 8.56 6.60 -10.31
C ILE A 234 8.24 6.65 -8.83
N VAL A 235 9.18 7.12 -8.00
CA VAL A 235 8.98 7.34 -6.57
C VAL A 235 9.21 8.82 -6.26
N ALA A 236 8.24 9.44 -5.60
CA ALA A 236 8.32 10.76 -5.01
C ALA A 236 8.50 10.64 -3.50
N PHE A 237 9.48 11.36 -2.94
CA PHE A 237 9.71 11.36 -1.50
C PHE A 237 10.36 12.66 -1.04
N ARG A 238 10.23 12.98 0.25
CA ARG A 238 11.00 14.04 0.90
C ARG A 238 12.15 13.45 1.70
N GLY A 239 13.21 14.24 1.87
CA GLY A 239 14.37 13.86 2.65
C GLY A 239 15.34 12.95 1.88
N ASN A 240 16.12 12.19 2.62
CA ASN A 240 17.18 11.35 2.07
C ASN A 240 16.74 9.89 1.99
N ARG A 241 16.93 9.26 0.83
CA ARG A 241 16.70 7.82 0.68
C ARG A 241 17.80 7.02 1.38
N ARG A 242 17.40 5.99 2.12
CA ARG A 242 18.30 4.98 2.70
C ARG A 242 17.71 3.58 2.55
N ASP A 243 18.54 2.60 2.25
CA ASP A 243 18.13 1.20 2.29
C ASP A 243 18.07 0.74 3.75
N LYS A 244 16.95 0.14 4.16
CA LYS A 244 16.82 -0.42 5.51
C LYS A 244 17.67 -1.69 5.59
N PRO A 245 18.48 -1.89 6.65
CA PRO A 245 19.28 -3.09 6.80
C PRO A 245 18.42 -4.34 6.96
N ILE A 246 18.85 -5.44 6.36
CA ILE A 246 18.18 -6.75 6.44
C ILE A 246 18.11 -7.22 7.91
N GLN A 247 16.93 -7.65 8.33
CA GLN A 247 16.69 -8.23 9.66
C GLN A 247 15.90 -9.54 9.54
N PRO A 248 16.44 -10.68 10.00
CA PRO A 248 15.71 -11.93 10.00
C PRO A 248 14.59 -11.89 11.04
N SER A 249 13.40 -12.33 10.65
CA SER A 249 12.23 -12.41 11.53
C SER A 249 11.31 -13.56 11.11
N ASN A 250 10.58 -14.12 12.08
CA ASN A 250 9.51 -15.10 11.82
C ASN A 250 8.20 -14.42 11.41
N GLU A 251 8.19 -13.09 11.42
CA GLU A 251 7.10 -12.22 11.04
C GLU A 251 7.65 -11.16 10.09
N GLU A 252 6.98 -10.93 8.97
CA GLU A 252 7.42 -9.95 7.98
C GLU A 252 6.33 -8.90 7.81
N LYS A 253 6.69 -7.65 8.15
CA LYS A 253 5.88 -6.47 7.84
C LYS A 253 6.39 -5.83 6.55
N PRO A 254 5.57 -5.04 5.85
CA PRO A 254 6.02 -4.32 4.66
C PRO A 254 7.19 -3.37 4.91
N ASP A 255 7.43 -2.93 6.14
CA ASP A 255 8.59 -2.11 6.47
C ASP A 255 9.82 -2.92 6.90
N ASP A 256 9.76 -4.25 7.01
CA ASP A 256 10.89 -5.10 7.39
C ASP A 256 11.73 -5.50 6.17
N ALA A 257 13.01 -5.13 6.14
CA ALA A 257 13.89 -5.57 5.06
C ALA A 257 14.34 -7.02 5.29
N THR A 258 14.16 -7.87 4.28
CA THR A 258 14.57 -9.27 4.28
C THR A 258 15.29 -9.59 2.97
N ASP A 259 15.84 -10.80 2.81
CA ASP A 259 16.42 -11.23 1.53
C ASP A 259 15.40 -11.15 0.37
N ASP A 260 14.12 -11.31 0.73
CA ASP A 260 13.00 -11.36 -0.19
C ASP A 260 12.29 -10.00 -0.33
N GLN A 261 12.55 -9.04 0.57
CA GLN A 261 11.88 -7.74 0.57
C GLN A 261 12.88 -6.59 0.72
N THR A 262 12.95 -5.74 -0.30
CA THR A 262 13.69 -4.47 -0.22
C THR A 262 12.82 -3.41 0.44
N VAL A 263 13.41 -2.62 1.33
CA VAL A 263 12.74 -1.48 1.97
C VAL A 263 13.62 -0.25 1.84
N ASN A 264 13.13 0.76 1.13
CA ASN A 264 13.70 2.09 1.09
C ASN A 264 13.00 2.93 2.15
N GLN A 265 13.76 3.44 3.12
CA GLN A 265 13.29 4.42 4.08
C GLN A 265 13.67 5.83 3.63
N PHE A 266 12.79 6.78 3.89
CA PHE A 266 13.02 8.18 3.60
C PHE A 266 13.25 8.90 4.93
N ASP A 267 14.50 9.22 5.18
CA ASP A 267 14.93 9.93 6.38
C ASP A 267 14.55 11.41 6.24
N ASP A 268 13.67 11.85 7.13
CA ASP A 268 13.06 13.17 7.15
C ASP A 268 14.11 14.30 7.20
N ASP A 269 14.33 14.97 6.08
CA ASP A 269 14.81 16.36 6.10
C ASP A 269 13.59 17.29 6.16
N VAL A 270 13.01 17.40 7.36
CA VAL A 270 11.92 18.34 7.66
C VAL A 270 12.45 19.67 8.20
N SER A 271 13.77 19.93 8.10
CA SER A 271 14.41 21.15 8.60
C SER A 271 13.79 22.42 8.02
N SER A 272 13.38 22.37 6.74
CA SER A 272 12.67 23.45 6.06
C SER A 272 11.30 23.78 6.68
N GLN A 273 10.63 22.79 7.29
CA GLN A 273 9.36 22.98 8.00
C GLN A 273 9.56 23.41 9.46
N LEU A 274 10.71 23.10 10.05
CA LEU A 274 11.06 23.37 11.44
C LEU A 274 11.94 24.61 11.64
N GLY A 275 12.25 25.34 10.57
CA GLY A 275 13.03 26.58 10.59
C GLY A 275 14.53 26.39 10.84
N GLY A 276 15.13 25.27 10.42
CA GLY A 276 16.58 25.00 10.54
C GLY A 276 16.91 23.64 11.18
N ASN A 277 18.12 23.51 11.77
CA ASN A 277 18.76 22.29 12.32
C ASN A 277 18.02 21.55 13.47
N ASN A 278 16.71 21.76 13.62
CA ASN A 278 15.90 21.08 14.61
C ASN A 278 15.59 19.65 14.14
N VAL A 279 16.29 18.68 14.71
CA VAL A 279 16.00 17.25 14.50
C VAL A 279 14.85 16.86 15.43
N ALA A 280 13.64 16.76 14.89
CA ALA A 280 12.54 16.09 15.58
C ALA A 280 12.53 14.61 15.17
N SER A 281 12.33 13.71 16.14
CA SER A 281 12.11 12.28 15.84
C SER A 281 10.69 12.12 15.30
N VAL A 282 10.57 12.03 13.98
CA VAL A 282 9.30 11.82 13.28
C VAL A 282 9.32 10.39 12.69
N PRO A 283 8.18 9.66 12.70
CA PRO A 283 8.11 8.36 12.04
C PRO A 283 8.47 8.50 10.55
N ARG A 284 9.18 7.52 9.98
CA ARG A 284 9.73 7.64 8.63
C ARG A 284 8.80 7.01 7.61
N GLY A 285 8.63 7.68 6.47
CA GLY A 285 8.01 7.07 5.30
C GLY A 285 8.89 5.95 4.73
N PHE A 286 8.27 4.93 4.14
CA PHE A 286 8.98 3.89 3.41
C PHE A 286 8.27 3.54 2.11
N PHE A 287 9.07 3.04 1.16
CA PHE A 287 8.63 2.32 -0.01
C PHE A 287 9.33 0.96 -0.03
N SER A 288 8.57 -0.12 -0.13
CA SER A 288 9.08 -1.48 -0.11
C SER A 288 8.51 -2.30 -1.24
N PHE A 289 9.18 -3.40 -1.54
CA PHE A 289 8.69 -4.36 -2.52
C PHE A 289 9.39 -5.71 -2.38
N GLN A 290 8.71 -6.76 -2.81
CA GLN A 290 9.30 -8.08 -2.92
C GLN A 290 10.31 -8.13 -4.07
N ASN A 291 11.47 -8.76 -3.83
CA ASN A 291 12.59 -8.98 -4.76
C ASN A 291 12.34 -10.16 -5.73
N PHE A 292 11.09 -10.59 -5.83
CA PHE A 292 10.63 -11.65 -6.70
C PHE A 292 9.21 -11.35 -7.17
N ILE A 293 8.76 -12.11 -8.16
CA ILE A 293 7.37 -12.14 -8.59
C ILE A 293 6.78 -13.52 -8.32
N SER A 294 5.49 -13.57 -8.07
CA SER A 294 4.74 -14.82 -8.19
C SER A 294 4.26 -14.94 -9.62
N ARG A 295 4.53 -16.05 -10.32
CA ARG A 295 4.18 -16.23 -11.74
C ARG A 295 3.43 -17.52 -11.98
N TRP A 296 2.63 -17.53 -13.05
CA TRP A 296 1.90 -18.70 -13.52
C TRP A 296 1.68 -18.64 -15.03
N ASN A 297 1.39 -19.80 -15.61
CA ASN A 297 0.96 -19.90 -17.00
C ASN A 297 -0.55 -19.68 -17.08
N THR A 298 -1.02 -18.99 -18.12
CA THR A 298 -2.45 -18.72 -18.31
C THR A 298 -3.27 -20.01 -18.43
N SER A 299 -2.68 -21.09 -18.96
CA SER A 299 -3.29 -22.42 -19.06
C SER A 299 -3.35 -23.18 -17.73
N ALA A 300 -2.61 -22.75 -16.70
CA ALA A 300 -2.56 -23.39 -15.37
C ALA A 300 -2.51 -22.33 -14.24
N PRO A 301 -3.57 -21.52 -14.06
CA PRO A 301 -3.56 -20.35 -13.18
C PRO A 301 -3.45 -20.65 -11.68
N THR A 302 -3.60 -21.92 -11.29
CA THR A 302 -3.50 -22.37 -9.89
C THR A 302 -2.08 -22.79 -9.50
N VAL A 303 -1.17 -22.99 -10.47
CA VAL A 303 0.21 -23.40 -10.22
C VAL A 303 1.08 -22.14 -10.16
N ILE A 304 1.31 -21.66 -8.95
CA ILE A 304 1.99 -20.39 -8.70
C ILE A 304 3.40 -20.67 -8.22
N THR A 305 4.37 -20.12 -8.93
CA THR A 305 5.81 -20.33 -8.68
C THR A 305 6.51 -19.00 -8.51
N ARG A 306 7.68 -19.03 -7.86
CA ARG A 306 8.53 -17.84 -7.73
C ARG A 306 9.27 -17.60 -9.06
N GLY A 307 9.20 -16.37 -9.54
CA GLY A 307 9.97 -15.88 -10.68
C GLY A 307 10.98 -14.82 -10.25
N LYS A 308 12.04 -14.66 -11.05
CA LYS A 308 13.11 -13.71 -10.73
C LYS A 308 12.76 -12.31 -11.22
N PHE A 309 13.20 -11.33 -10.43
CA PHE A 309 12.94 -9.93 -10.67
C PHE A 309 14.16 -9.09 -10.32
N VAL A 310 14.52 -8.13 -11.17
CA VAL A 310 15.71 -7.29 -10.99
C VAL A 310 15.32 -5.82 -11.10
N GLN A 311 15.73 -5.04 -10.11
CA GLN A 311 15.58 -3.59 -10.14
C GLN A 311 16.80 -2.94 -10.80
N SER A 312 16.56 -1.94 -11.65
CA SER A 312 17.62 -1.03 -12.08
C SER A 312 17.94 -0.02 -10.97
N PRO A 313 19.11 0.65 -11.02
CA PRO A 313 19.41 1.73 -10.08
C PRO A 313 18.34 2.84 -10.14
N MET A 314 17.90 3.30 -8.97
CA MET A 314 17.04 4.47 -8.85
C MET A 314 17.83 5.75 -9.18
N VAL A 315 17.50 6.36 -10.31
CA VAL A 315 18.14 7.57 -10.83
C VAL A 315 17.23 8.79 -10.66
N PRO A 316 17.79 10.01 -10.44
CA PRO A 316 17.00 11.22 -10.45
C PRO A 316 16.15 11.34 -11.72
N PHE A 317 14.89 11.69 -11.55
CA PHE A 317 13.93 11.75 -12.63
C PHE A 317 13.37 13.17 -12.78
N GLN A 318 13.40 13.69 -14.01
CA GLN A 318 12.79 14.96 -14.35
C GLN A 318 11.48 14.67 -15.10
N PRO A 319 10.32 15.12 -14.59
CA PRO A 319 9.04 14.98 -15.27
C PRO A 319 9.11 15.50 -16.70
N SER A 320 8.75 14.63 -17.64
CA SER A 320 8.64 14.96 -19.06
C SER A 320 7.22 15.37 -19.43
N GLN A 321 6.24 15.05 -18.58
CA GLN A 321 4.82 15.29 -18.80
C GLN A 321 4.11 15.77 -17.52
N ASP A 322 3.00 16.50 -17.71
CA ASP A 322 2.14 17.04 -16.63
C ASP A 322 1.56 15.98 -15.68
N GLY A 323 1.59 14.70 -16.06
CA GLY A 323 1.19 13.61 -15.19
C GLY A 323 2.21 13.30 -14.09
N GLU A 324 3.49 13.24 -14.45
CA GLU A 324 4.56 12.77 -13.56
C GLU A 324 4.89 13.79 -12.46
N SER A 325 4.79 15.09 -12.76
CA SER A 325 4.88 16.17 -11.77
C SER A 325 3.76 16.10 -10.73
N THR A 326 2.57 15.61 -11.12
CA THR A 326 1.44 15.43 -10.19
C THR A 326 1.80 14.45 -9.06
N LEU A 327 2.62 13.43 -9.33
CA LEU A 327 3.08 12.48 -8.30
C LEU A 327 3.92 13.19 -7.22
N ARG A 328 4.83 14.07 -7.64
CA ARG A 328 5.62 14.92 -6.74
C ARG A 328 4.72 15.85 -5.95
N ASP A 329 3.86 16.59 -6.64
CA ASP A 329 3.02 17.63 -6.04
C ASP A 329 1.99 17.06 -5.06
N ARG A 330 1.65 15.77 -5.19
CA ARG A 330 0.84 15.03 -4.19
C ARG A 330 1.57 14.82 -2.88
N VAL A 331 2.90 14.69 -2.90
CA VAL A 331 3.74 14.57 -1.69
C VAL A 331 4.09 15.96 -1.17
N ASP A 332 4.78 16.74 -2.01
CA ASP A 332 5.17 18.13 -1.79
C ASP A 332 5.82 18.69 -3.07
N SER A 333 5.65 19.98 -3.37
CA SER A 333 6.23 20.59 -4.57
C SER A 333 7.77 20.52 -4.65
N ASN A 334 8.45 20.33 -3.51
CA ASN A 334 9.91 20.17 -3.42
C ASN A 334 10.34 18.70 -3.22
N ALA A 335 9.43 17.73 -3.33
CA ALA A 335 9.80 16.31 -3.22
C ALA A 335 10.76 15.90 -4.34
N ALA A 336 11.72 15.04 -4.00
CA ALA A 336 12.60 14.41 -4.96
C ALA A 336 11.81 13.41 -5.80
N LEU A 337 12.16 13.29 -7.07
CA LEU A 337 11.65 12.26 -7.97
C LEU A 337 12.80 11.37 -8.42
N VAL A 338 12.59 10.07 -8.31
CA VAL A 338 13.49 9.06 -8.86
C VAL A 338 12.71 8.08 -9.72
N ARG A 339 13.35 7.57 -10.78
CA ARG A 339 12.82 6.48 -11.59
C ARG A 339 13.75 5.28 -11.48
N PHE A 340 13.14 4.10 -11.43
CA PHE A 340 13.81 2.84 -11.62
C PHE A 340 12.93 1.92 -12.47
N TYR A 341 13.54 0.88 -12.98
CA TYR A 341 12.88 -0.13 -13.79
C TYR A 341 12.87 -1.45 -13.07
N MET A 342 11.72 -2.06 -13.13
CA MET A 342 11.38 -3.28 -12.45
C MET A 342 11.24 -4.36 -13.52
N ALA A 343 12.29 -5.15 -13.70
CA ALA A 343 12.49 -6.01 -14.86
C ALA A 343 12.37 -7.50 -14.52
N ILE A 344 11.57 -8.21 -15.31
CA ILE A 344 11.46 -9.67 -15.27
C ILE A 344 12.58 -10.24 -16.14
N THR A 345 13.28 -11.24 -15.63
CA THR A 345 14.47 -11.81 -16.28
C THR A 345 14.20 -13.16 -16.96
N GLU A 346 12.92 -13.48 -17.08
CA GLU A 346 12.40 -14.66 -17.76
C GLU A 346 11.05 -14.33 -18.43
N ARG A 347 10.66 -15.11 -19.43
CA ARG A 347 9.33 -14.99 -20.03
C ARG A 347 8.28 -15.55 -19.07
N VAL A 348 7.27 -14.73 -18.83
CA VAL A 348 6.09 -15.10 -18.03
C VAL A 348 4.83 -14.67 -18.75
N ASP A 349 3.76 -15.46 -18.61
CA ASP A 349 2.44 -15.11 -19.13
C ASP A 349 1.71 -14.15 -18.19
N SER A 350 1.81 -14.42 -16.89
CA SER A 350 1.12 -13.69 -15.84
C SER A 350 1.94 -13.70 -14.56
N PHE A 351 1.87 -12.62 -13.81
CA PHE A 351 2.57 -12.50 -12.53
C PHE A 351 1.91 -11.51 -11.57
N VAL A 352 2.26 -11.62 -10.29
CA VAL A 352 2.00 -10.61 -9.25
C VAL A 352 3.33 -10.07 -8.73
N TRP A 353 3.41 -8.75 -8.63
CA TRP A 353 4.43 -8.02 -7.89
C TRP A 353 3.78 -7.24 -6.74
N ASP A 354 4.51 -7.07 -5.64
CA ASP A 354 3.97 -6.59 -4.36
C ASP A 354 4.80 -5.39 -3.83
N PRO A 355 4.60 -4.18 -4.40
CA PRO A 355 5.13 -2.95 -3.84
C PRO A 355 4.22 -2.44 -2.71
N SER A 356 4.77 -1.71 -1.76
CA SER A 356 4.01 -1.17 -0.63
C SER A 356 4.60 0.14 -0.16
N THR A 357 3.78 0.93 0.51
CA THR A 357 4.20 2.21 1.08
C THR A 357 3.55 2.42 2.43
N GLY A 358 4.22 3.14 3.32
CA GLY A 358 3.68 3.42 4.63
C GLY A 358 4.61 4.21 5.51
N SER A 359 4.33 4.16 6.81
CA SER A 359 5.18 4.71 7.85
C SER A 359 5.73 3.59 8.71
N SER A 360 7.02 3.63 9.02
CA SER A 360 7.60 2.79 10.08
C SER A 360 7.10 3.29 11.43
N GLU A 361 6.31 2.48 12.13
CA GLU A 361 5.91 2.78 13.51
C GLU A 361 7.01 2.36 14.47
N ASP A 362 7.32 3.22 15.44
CA ASP A 362 8.30 2.90 16.46
C ASP A 362 7.63 2.06 17.56
N SER A 363 7.94 0.76 17.54
CA SER A 363 7.39 -0.24 18.45
C SER A 363 7.73 0.03 19.92
N SER A 364 8.78 0.81 20.20
CA SER A 364 9.18 1.17 21.57
C SER A 364 8.18 2.11 22.26
N TYR A 365 7.40 2.87 21.49
CA TYR A 365 6.35 3.73 22.04
C TYR A 365 5.06 2.97 22.33
N LEU A 366 4.82 1.85 21.65
CA LEU A 366 3.64 0.99 21.83
C LEU A 366 3.72 0.10 23.08
N SER A 367 4.89 -0.01 23.72
CA SER A 367 5.04 -0.75 24.99
C SER A 367 4.56 0.03 26.21
N ASN A 368 4.13 1.29 26.05
CA ASN A 368 3.56 2.06 27.16
C ASN A 368 2.10 1.69 27.40
N SER A 369 1.79 1.37 28.66
CA SER A 369 0.51 1.01 29.27
C SER A 369 -0.69 1.92 28.94
N ALA A 370 -0.49 2.98 28.16
CA ALA A 370 -1.52 3.91 27.69
C ALA A 370 -2.50 3.27 26.68
N ALA A 371 -2.07 2.34 25.82
CA ALA A 371 -2.95 1.65 24.88
C ALA A 371 -3.93 0.67 25.57
N ARG A 372 -3.57 0.15 26.77
CA ARG A 372 -4.45 -0.70 27.60
C ARG A 372 -5.55 0.10 28.33
N ASN A 373 -5.41 1.42 28.48
CA ASN A 373 -6.31 2.22 29.30
C ASN A 373 -7.64 2.62 28.61
N GLY A 374 -7.83 2.27 27.33
CA GLY A 374 -9.14 2.44 26.66
C GLY A 374 -10.21 1.49 27.20
N ALA A 375 -9.82 0.27 27.62
CA ALA A 375 -10.75 -0.73 28.15
C ALA A 375 -11.11 -0.49 29.62
N THR A 376 -10.17 0.00 30.44
CA THR A 376 -10.42 0.29 31.85
C THR A 376 -11.30 1.52 32.06
N GLY A 377 -11.22 2.52 31.17
CA GLY A 377 -12.10 3.70 31.20
C GLY A 377 -13.57 3.35 30.96
N PHE A 378 -13.87 2.45 30.01
CA PHE A 378 -15.24 2.05 29.69
C PHE A 378 -15.87 1.21 30.82
N VAL A 379 -15.10 0.28 31.40
CA VAL A 379 -15.56 -0.54 32.53
C VAL A 379 -15.78 0.32 33.79
N ALA A 380 -14.90 1.28 34.07
CA ALA A 380 -15.09 2.22 35.19
C ALA A 380 -16.34 3.10 35.00
N SER A 381 -16.59 3.61 33.79
CA SER A 381 -17.82 4.38 33.50
C SER A 381 -19.08 3.53 33.57
N LEU A 382 -19.02 2.25 33.19
CA LEU A 382 -20.16 1.33 33.27
C LEU A 382 -20.49 1.00 34.72
N ILE A 383 -19.47 0.79 35.58
CA ILE A 383 -19.65 0.56 37.01
C ILE A 383 -20.22 1.80 37.70
N VAL A 384 -19.74 3.00 37.38
CA VAL A 384 -20.30 4.25 37.93
C VAL A 384 -21.74 4.47 37.48
N ALA A 385 -22.07 4.17 36.22
CA ALA A 385 -23.45 4.23 35.72
C ALA A 385 -24.35 3.18 36.40
N LEU A 386 -23.85 1.96 36.65
CA LEU A 386 -24.60 0.92 37.35
C LEU A 386 -24.85 1.28 38.82
N VAL A 387 -23.84 1.83 39.51
CA VAL A 387 -23.97 2.30 40.90
C VAL A 387 -24.94 3.48 40.99
N ALA A 388 -24.91 4.41 40.04
CA ALA A 388 -25.87 5.51 39.97
C ALA A 388 -27.31 5.03 39.70
N LEU A 389 -27.47 3.98 38.88
CA LEU A 389 -28.79 3.37 38.61
C LEU A 389 -29.34 2.64 39.84
N ILE A 390 -28.49 1.91 40.57
CA ILE A 390 -28.87 1.21 41.81
C ILE A 390 -29.25 2.22 42.92
N ALA A 391 -28.51 3.32 43.05
CA ALA A 391 -28.84 4.40 44.00
C ALA A 391 -30.09 5.22 43.63
N PHE A 392 -30.65 5.03 42.44
CA PHE A 392 -31.91 5.65 42.00
C PHE A 392 -33.11 4.70 42.14
N LEU A 393 -32.87 3.40 42.32
CA LEU A 393 -33.88 2.34 42.41
C LEU A 393 -34.12 1.86 43.86
N PHE A 394 -33.31 2.33 44.80
CA PHE A 394 -33.44 2.21 46.25
C PHE A 394 -33.29 3.59 46.87
#